data_AF-A0A975LCL1-F1
#
_entry.id   AF-A0A975LCL1-F1
#
_cell.length_a   1.000
_cell.length_b   1.000
_cell.length_c   1.000
_cell.angle_alpha   90.00
_cell.angle_beta   90.00
_cell.angle_gamma   90.00
#
_symmetry.space_group_name_H-M   'P 1'
#
loop_
_entity.id
_entity.type
_entity.pdbx_description
1 polymer ?
#
loop_
_entity_poly.entity_id
_entity_poly.type
_entity_poly.pdbx_seq_one_letter_code
_entity_poly.pdbx_strand_id
1 'polypeptide(L)'
;MTEQTIFLDPDPRDWRSRKLQVQPSRWYATVQLNRDGYVDAAHARGHDSALPSAYEEAADRACNAGIDRIWYDGYPGSFLWGSGPRWVTLYVPYPYVKAALEALRVAEIDHDYSKLHALADRLALPINDWLAPGERELVRGVDFTPPPTTFLRFLRGKAKELGVRLNGRATAGSVWVRPTLPPGARWTREAFPERYPEWVDRWSGHTEPGDAPLRPWVGGREQNLSAGATPVEFRTVETPSAEECPCGMILRESAENDAVHTTQHMTWTFGVRSPKNLTWSDSMAVVTTQSPIAWRKLAYQVGRLPQKENHYDFNSWFHLGPVEVTPDNVRAYLLKANGYVIGYLAAHDTNQHYRWDLVDGSSYGDQDDTLRPRINLVWVAAHYRRQGVGATLVQAIAEDFGCTVADVSWSDPISAAGRRLARRIMPGGIWVS
;
A
#
# COMPACT_ATOMS: atom_id res chain seq x y z
N MET A 1 34.50 -11.14 15.76
CA MET A 1 35.45 -10.67 14.72
C MET A 1 35.92 -9.30 15.14
N THR A 2 37.20 -8.98 15.03
CA THR A 2 37.77 -7.67 15.38
C THR A 2 37.98 -6.85 14.12
N GLU A 3 38.07 -5.53 14.27
CA GLU A 3 38.51 -4.68 13.16
C GLU A 3 39.89 -5.10 12.67
N GLN A 4 40.09 -5.08 11.36
CA GLN A 4 41.34 -5.49 10.72
C GLN A 4 41.68 -4.55 9.57
N THR A 5 42.94 -4.15 9.46
CA THR A 5 43.47 -3.40 8.30
C THR A 5 44.58 -4.22 7.64
N ILE A 6 44.53 -4.35 6.32
CA ILE A 6 45.51 -5.06 5.49
C ILE A 6 46.04 -4.06 4.46
N PHE A 7 47.35 -3.84 4.44
CA PHE A 7 48.00 -2.95 3.48
C PHE A 7 48.32 -3.74 2.20
N LEU A 8 48.04 -3.14 1.05
CA LEU A 8 48.28 -3.75 -0.26
C LEU A 8 49.66 -3.38 -0.83
N ASP A 9 50.20 -2.24 -0.42
CA ASP A 9 51.48 -1.73 -0.88
C ASP A 9 52.64 -2.11 0.08
N PRO A 10 53.89 -2.14 -0.40
CA PRO A 10 55.04 -2.65 0.37
C PRO A 10 55.33 -1.91 1.67
N ASP A 11 55.04 -0.60 1.74
CA ASP A 11 55.21 0.20 2.95
C ASP A 11 53.86 0.44 3.64
N PRO A 12 53.58 -0.22 4.78
CA PRO A 12 52.34 -0.01 5.52
C PRO A 12 52.27 1.33 6.26
N ARG A 13 53.38 2.08 6.35
CA ARG A 13 53.43 3.40 7.00
C ARG A 13 53.21 4.56 6.03
N ASP A 14 53.26 4.32 4.72
CA ASP A 14 52.96 5.36 3.74
C ASP A 14 51.45 5.69 3.78
N TRP A 15 51.13 6.97 3.89
CA TRP A 15 49.76 7.46 3.87
C TRP A 15 49.09 7.24 2.52
N ARG A 16 49.89 7.10 1.44
CA ARG A 16 49.45 6.81 0.08
C ARG A 16 49.07 5.36 -0.14
N SER A 17 49.44 4.47 0.78
CA SER A 17 49.20 3.04 0.62
C SER A 17 47.71 2.74 0.58
N ARG A 18 47.34 1.87 -0.35
CA ARG A 18 46.01 1.29 -0.50
C ARG A 18 45.79 0.25 0.60
N LYS A 19 44.60 0.26 1.18
CA LYS A 19 44.30 -0.51 2.40
C LYS A 19 42.96 -1.21 2.26
N LEU A 20 42.89 -2.46 2.67
CA LEU A 20 41.63 -3.16 2.92
C LEU A 20 41.30 -3.08 4.40
N GLN A 21 40.11 -2.60 4.73
CA GLN A 21 39.63 -2.46 6.09
C GLN A 21 38.40 -3.33 6.30
N VAL A 22 38.37 -4.09 7.39
CA VAL A 22 37.23 -4.89 7.81
C VAL A 22 36.66 -4.28 9.07
N GLN A 23 35.39 -3.90 9.02
CA GLN A 23 34.63 -3.40 10.15
C GLN A 23 33.48 -4.36 10.46
N PRO A 24 33.52 -5.09 11.59
CA PRO A 24 32.44 -5.98 11.97
C PRO A 24 31.25 -5.16 12.51
N SER A 25 30.07 -5.41 11.95
CA SER A 25 28.79 -4.90 12.43
C SER A 25 27.97 -6.01 13.09
N ARG A 26 26.87 -5.70 13.78
CA ARG A 26 26.08 -6.75 14.45
C ARG A 26 25.64 -7.91 13.53
N TRP A 27 25.36 -7.64 12.26
CA TRP A 27 24.76 -8.62 11.32
C TRP A 27 25.67 -9.06 10.18
N TYR A 28 26.69 -8.26 9.86
CA TYR A 28 27.55 -8.43 8.68
C TYR A 28 28.91 -7.79 8.95
N ALA A 29 29.82 -7.89 8.00
CA ALA A 29 31.05 -7.09 8.00
C ALA A 29 31.10 -6.19 6.78
N THR A 30 31.61 -4.97 6.98
CA THR A 30 31.96 -4.06 5.91
C THR A 30 33.41 -4.29 5.53
N VAL A 31 33.66 -4.61 4.27
CA VAL A 31 35.01 -4.76 3.70
C VAL A 31 35.22 -3.60 2.73
N GLN A 32 36.12 -2.70 3.09
CA GLN A 32 36.38 -1.48 2.33
C GLN A 32 37.79 -1.50 1.76
N LEU A 33 37.92 -1.25 0.45
CA LEU A 33 39.15 -0.80 -0.17
C LEU A 33 39.22 0.72 -0.05
N ASN A 34 40.22 1.22 0.67
CA ASN A 34 40.54 2.63 0.81
C ASN A 34 41.74 2.96 -0.08
N ARG A 35 41.51 3.85 -1.05
CA ARG A 35 42.48 4.36 -2.03
C ARG A 35 42.72 5.87 -1.86
N ASP A 36 42.23 6.48 -0.79
CA ASP A 36 42.12 7.94 -0.66
C ASP A 36 43.47 8.65 -0.88
N GLY A 37 44.49 8.24 -0.12
CA GLY A 37 45.84 8.78 -0.26
C GLY A 37 46.55 8.43 -1.57
N TYR A 38 46.20 7.28 -2.18
CA TYR A 38 46.69 6.89 -3.50
C TYR A 38 46.14 7.83 -4.59
N VAL A 39 44.83 8.10 -4.55
CA VAL A 39 44.14 8.99 -5.48
C VAL A 39 44.67 10.41 -5.40
N ASP A 40 44.89 10.95 -4.20
CA ASP A 40 45.49 12.28 -4.02
C ASP A 40 46.88 12.37 -4.65
N ALA A 41 47.71 11.34 -4.45
CA ALA A 41 49.06 11.29 -5.00
C ALA A 41 49.06 11.12 -6.53
N ALA A 42 48.12 10.35 -7.08
CA ALA A 42 47.96 10.17 -8.53
C ALA A 42 47.50 11.47 -9.20
N HIS A 43 46.49 12.14 -8.65
CA HIS A 43 46.04 13.45 -9.14
C HIS A 43 47.13 14.50 -9.09
N ALA A 44 47.92 14.57 -8.01
CA ALA A 44 49.04 15.50 -7.90
C ALA A 44 50.13 15.27 -8.97
N ARG A 45 50.20 14.07 -9.54
CA ARG A 45 51.11 13.71 -10.64
C ARG A 45 50.46 13.79 -12.03
N GLY A 46 49.19 14.19 -12.10
CA GLY A 46 48.42 14.25 -13.35
C GLY A 46 48.06 12.88 -13.94
N HIS A 47 48.11 11.82 -13.14
CA HIS A 47 47.68 10.48 -13.57
C HIS A 47 46.18 10.30 -13.36
N ASP A 48 45.56 9.49 -14.22
CA ASP A 48 44.19 9.05 -14.03
C ASP A 48 44.10 8.05 -12.87
N SER A 49 43.24 8.33 -11.91
CA SER A 49 42.99 7.50 -10.73
C SER A 49 41.59 6.89 -10.71
N ALA A 50 40.83 7.06 -11.79
CA ALA A 50 39.53 6.43 -11.98
C ALA A 50 39.64 4.91 -11.87
N LEU A 51 38.58 4.29 -11.37
CA LEU A 51 38.45 2.84 -11.44
C LEU A 51 38.01 2.47 -12.87
N PRO A 52 38.54 1.38 -13.44
CA PRO A 52 38.00 0.86 -14.69
C PRO A 52 36.51 0.52 -14.53
N SER A 53 35.69 0.79 -15.55
CA SER A 53 34.24 0.51 -15.49
C SER A 53 33.94 -0.95 -15.16
N ALA A 54 34.74 -1.89 -15.70
CA ALA A 54 34.62 -3.31 -15.41
C ALA A 54 34.90 -3.66 -13.93
N TYR A 55 35.77 -2.90 -13.25
CA TYR A 55 35.97 -3.02 -11.81
C TYR A 55 34.69 -2.58 -11.08
N GLU A 56 34.19 -1.38 -11.41
CA GLU A 56 33.00 -0.79 -10.77
C GLU A 56 31.79 -1.71 -10.92
N GLU A 57 31.54 -2.23 -12.13
CA GLU A 57 30.47 -3.19 -12.41
C GLU A 57 30.61 -4.48 -11.59
N ALA A 58 31.81 -5.04 -11.50
CA ALA A 58 32.06 -6.26 -10.72
C ALA A 58 31.89 -6.04 -9.22
N ALA A 59 32.38 -4.91 -8.71
CA ALA A 59 32.25 -4.52 -7.30
C ALA A 59 30.79 -4.22 -6.93
N ASP A 60 30.06 -3.48 -7.76
CA ASP A 60 28.65 -3.17 -7.55
C ASP A 60 27.80 -4.44 -7.56
N ARG A 61 28.05 -5.35 -8.50
CA ARG A 61 27.36 -6.65 -8.54
C ARG A 61 27.61 -7.45 -7.27
N ALA A 62 28.85 -7.53 -6.78
CA ALA A 62 29.20 -8.22 -5.54
C ALA A 62 28.58 -7.54 -4.31
N CYS A 63 28.59 -6.21 -4.26
CA CYS A 63 28.00 -5.43 -3.19
C CYS A 63 26.48 -5.63 -3.12
N ASN A 64 25.78 -5.51 -4.26
CA ASN A 64 24.33 -5.72 -4.34
C ASN A 64 23.94 -7.14 -3.92
N ALA A 65 24.67 -8.17 -4.38
CA ALA A 65 24.43 -9.55 -3.96
C ALA A 65 24.64 -9.75 -2.44
N GLY A 66 25.66 -9.11 -1.87
CA GLY A 66 25.90 -9.12 -0.43
C GLY A 66 24.81 -8.43 0.38
N ILE A 67 24.38 -7.23 -0.04
CA ILE A 67 23.26 -6.48 0.55
C ILE A 67 21.98 -7.33 0.53
N ASP A 68 21.67 -7.93 -0.62
CA ASP A 68 20.49 -8.77 -0.79
C ASP A 68 20.51 -9.96 0.15
N ARG A 69 21.67 -10.60 0.29
CA ARG A 69 21.85 -11.71 1.23
C ARG A 69 21.64 -11.29 2.67
N ILE A 70 22.16 -10.13 3.07
CA ILE A 70 22.02 -9.61 4.44
C ILE A 70 20.56 -9.21 4.75
N TRP A 71 19.86 -8.59 3.80
CA TRP A 71 18.43 -8.29 3.93
C TRP A 71 17.58 -9.56 3.96
N TYR A 72 17.92 -10.56 3.15
CA TYR A 72 17.30 -11.88 3.17
C TYR A 72 17.45 -12.54 4.55
N ASP A 73 18.63 -12.48 5.15
CA ASP A 73 18.89 -13.00 6.50
C ASP A 73 18.18 -12.20 7.61
N GLY A 74 17.60 -11.04 7.28
CA GLY A 74 16.61 -10.34 8.11
C GLY A 74 17.04 -8.99 8.66
N TYR A 75 18.18 -8.47 8.23
CA TYR A 75 18.63 -7.12 8.61
C TYR A 75 17.61 -6.05 8.16
N PRO A 76 17.13 -5.17 9.05
CA PRO A 76 16.14 -4.16 8.70
C PRO A 76 16.74 -2.78 8.34
N GLY A 77 18.06 -2.62 8.48
CA GLY A 77 18.71 -1.34 8.28
C GLY A 77 18.98 -1.01 6.80
N SER A 78 19.43 0.21 6.57
CA SER A 78 19.93 0.70 5.28
C SER A 78 21.44 0.53 5.18
N PHE A 79 21.94 0.50 3.95
CA PHE A 79 23.36 0.53 3.65
C PHE A 79 23.72 1.87 3.02
N LEU A 80 24.91 2.37 3.31
CA LEU A 80 25.50 3.50 2.61
C LEU A 80 26.63 2.95 1.76
N TRP A 81 26.45 2.89 0.44
CA TRP A 81 27.50 2.44 -0.46
C TRP A 81 27.68 3.41 -1.62
N GLY A 82 28.88 3.37 -2.16
CA GLY A 82 29.28 4.04 -3.37
C GLY A 82 30.60 3.39 -3.79
N SER A 83 30.67 2.98 -5.05
CA SER A 83 31.93 2.70 -5.73
C SER A 83 32.42 4.04 -6.27
N GLY A 84 33.60 4.44 -5.82
CA GLY A 84 34.22 5.67 -6.28
C GLY A 84 35.73 5.50 -6.34
N PRO A 85 36.45 6.39 -7.02
CA PRO A 85 37.89 6.27 -7.18
C PRO A 85 38.62 6.18 -5.83
N ARG A 86 38.09 6.82 -4.77
CA ARG A 86 38.71 6.84 -3.43
C ARG A 86 38.36 5.64 -2.57
N TRP A 87 37.20 5.01 -2.75
CA TRP A 87 36.79 3.86 -1.94
C TRP A 87 35.86 2.92 -2.67
N VAL A 88 35.99 1.64 -2.34
CA VAL A 88 35.06 0.59 -2.74
C VAL A 88 34.62 -0.14 -1.48
N THR A 89 33.31 -0.24 -1.28
CA THR A 89 32.74 -0.81 -0.06
C THR A 89 31.89 -2.03 -0.41
N LEU A 90 32.20 -3.19 0.18
CA LEU A 90 31.40 -4.41 0.09
C LEU A 90 30.78 -4.73 1.45
N TYR A 91 29.48 -5.00 1.44
CA TYR A 91 28.75 -5.49 2.61
C TYR A 91 28.56 -7.01 2.48
N VAL A 92 29.17 -7.80 3.37
CA VAL A 92 29.14 -9.26 3.25
C VAL A 92 28.77 -9.98 4.55
N PRO A 93 28.02 -11.09 4.50
CA PRO A 93 27.85 -11.95 5.66
C PRO A 93 29.20 -12.50 6.13
N TYR A 94 29.32 -12.73 7.44
CA TYR A 94 30.57 -13.12 8.08
C TYR A 94 31.31 -14.32 7.43
N PRO A 95 30.64 -15.38 6.95
CA PRO A 95 31.33 -16.49 6.27
C PRO A 95 32.10 -16.09 5.00
N TYR A 96 31.78 -14.94 4.39
CA TYR A 96 32.33 -14.51 3.10
C TYR A 96 33.40 -13.42 3.23
N VAL A 97 33.73 -12.95 4.44
CA VAL A 97 34.70 -11.86 4.66
C VAL A 97 36.06 -12.13 4.02
N LYS A 98 36.59 -13.35 4.20
CA LYS A 98 37.88 -13.73 3.61
C LYS A 98 37.83 -13.71 2.08
N ALA A 99 36.75 -14.21 1.49
CA ALA A 99 36.56 -14.20 0.04
C ALA A 99 36.43 -12.77 -0.51
N ALA A 100 35.75 -11.87 0.22
CA ALA A 100 35.63 -10.46 -0.15
C ALA A 100 36.98 -9.72 -0.10
N LEU A 101 37.77 -9.94 0.95
CA LEU A 101 39.12 -9.40 1.06
C LEU A 101 40.01 -9.84 -0.11
N GLU A 102 39.99 -11.14 -0.42
CA GLU A 102 40.78 -11.70 -1.50
C GLU A 102 40.32 -11.18 -2.87
N ALA A 103 39.01 -11.08 -3.10
CA ALA A 103 38.45 -10.56 -4.34
C ALA A 103 38.84 -9.09 -4.59
N LEU A 104 38.72 -8.22 -3.59
CA LEU A 104 39.14 -6.81 -3.73
C LEU A 104 40.65 -6.67 -3.90
N ARG A 105 41.45 -7.49 -3.20
CA ARG A 105 42.91 -7.49 -3.36
C ARG A 105 43.32 -7.84 -4.78
N VAL A 106 42.81 -8.95 -5.31
CA VAL A 106 43.16 -9.43 -6.67
C VAL A 106 42.65 -8.44 -7.73
N ALA A 107 41.45 -7.90 -7.55
CA ALA A 107 40.92 -6.89 -8.46
C ALA A 107 41.77 -5.60 -8.49
N GLU A 108 42.32 -5.18 -7.35
CA GLU A 108 43.12 -3.95 -7.24
C GLU A 108 44.59 -4.12 -7.67
N ILE A 109 45.20 -5.30 -7.42
CA ILE A 109 46.62 -5.55 -7.71
C ILE A 109 46.79 -6.16 -9.10
N ASP A 110 46.00 -7.20 -9.40
CA ASP A 110 46.16 -8.03 -10.58
C ASP A 110 45.21 -7.63 -11.72
N HIS A 111 44.30 -6.67 -11.47
CA HIS A 111 43.23 -6.26 -12.39
C HIS A 111 42.34 -7.43 -12.86
N ASP A 112 42.26 -8.49 -12.05
CA ASP A 112 41.40 -9.65 -12.28
C ASP A 112 40.12 -9.56 -11.45
N TYR A 113 39.00 -9.34 -12.15
CA TYR A 113 37.68 -9.16 -11.55
C TYR A 113 36.90 -10.48 -11.40
N SER A 114 37.48 -11.62 -11.82
CA SER A 114 36.82 -12.93 -11.77
C SER A 114 36.40 -13.32 -10.35
N LYS A 115 37.21 -12.98 -9.33
CA LYS A 115 36.89 -13.28 -7.93
C LYS A 115 35.74 -12.43 -7.38
N LEU A 116 35.56 -11.21 -7.86
CA LEU A 116 34.40 -10.38 -7.51
C LEU A 116 33.13 -10.96 -8.12
N HIS A 117 33.17 -11.40 -9.38
CA HIS A 117 32.05 -12.11 -10.00
C HIS A 117 31.74 -13.43 -9.28
N ALA A 118 32.75 -14.23 -8.98
CA ALA A 118 32.56 -15.48 -8.24
C ALA A 118 32.00 -15.26 -6.83
N LEU A 119 32.39 -14.18 -6.16
CA LEU A 119 31.81 -13.78 -4.88
C LEU A 119 30.34 -13.40 -5.03
N ALA A 120 30.01 -12.60 -6.05
CA ALA A 120 28.63 -12.24 -6.35
C ALA A 120 27.76 -13.47 -6.61
N ASP A 121 28.26 -14.44 -7.38
CA ASP A 121 27.54 -15.68 -7.70
C ASP A 121 27.33 -16.56 -6.47
N ARG A 122 28.28 -16.60 -5.53
CA ARG A 122 28.13 -17.32 -4.25
C ARG A 122 27.11 -16.68 -3.32
N LEU A 123 26.95 -15.35 -3.40
CA LEU A 123 26.01 -14.57 -2.59
C LEU A 123 24.63 -14.46 -3.23
N ALA A 124 24.55 -14.73 -4.54
CA ALA A 124 23.34 -14.59 -5.33
C ALA A 124 22.19 -15.42 -4.74
N LEU A 125 21.03 -14.78 -4.69
CA LEU A 125 19.77 -15.41 -4.36
C LEU A 125 18.99 -15.65 -5.65
N PRO A 126 18.21 -16.74 -5.77
CA PRO A 126 17.38 -17.01 -6.94
C PRO A 126 16.11 -16.13 -6.93
N ILE A 127 16.29 -14.81 -6.80
CA ILE A 127 15.21 -13.81 -6.69
C ILE A 127 14.34 -13.84 -7.94
N ASN A 128 14.96 -13.93 -9.12
CA ASN A 128 14.24 -14.02 -10.39
C ASN A 128 13.39 -15.28 -10.45
N ASP A 129 13.90 -16.41 -9.96
CA ASP A 129 13.13 -17.65 -9.94
C ASP A 129 12.03 -17.62 -8.88
N TRP A 130 12.19 -16.90 -7.77
CA TRP A 130 11.12 -16.67 -6.80
C TRP A 130 10.07 -15.66 -7.30
N LEU A 131 10.44 -14.74 -8.20
CA LEU A 131 9.62 -13.61 -8.66
C LEU A 131 9.24 -13.58 -10.15
N ALA A 132 9.59 -14.59 -10.95
CA ALA A 132 8.93 -14.88 -12.22
C ALA A 132 7.36 -14.87 -12.12
N PRO A 133 6.64 -14.56 -13.20
CA PRO A 133 5.18 -14.61 -13.19
C PRO A 133 4.64 -16.01 -12.87
N GLY A 134 3.56 -16.08 -12.10
CA GLY A 134 2.89 -17.34 -11.77
C GLY A 134 2.78 -17.64 -10.28
N GLU A 135 2.24 -18.82 -9.98
CA GLU A 135 2.01 -19.30 -8.61
C GLU A 135 3.04 -20.34 -8.22
N ARG A 136 3.50 -20.28 -6.98
CA ARG A 136 4.48 -21.24 -6.46
C ARG A 136 4.41 -21.37 -4.96
N GLU A 137 4.66 -22.60 -4.55
CA GLU A 137 4.91 -22.97 -3.18
C GLU A 137 6.42 -23.05 -2.97
N LEU A 138 6.92 -22.36 -1.95
CA LEU A 138 8.32 -22.41 -1.55
C LEU A 138 8.41 -23.02 -0.17
N VAL A 139 9.28 -23.99 0.01
CA VAL A 139 9.40 -24.79 1.23
C VAL A 139 10.59 -24.29 2.05
N ARG A 140 10.35 -23.93 3.30
CA ARG A 140 11.41 -23.53 4.23
C ARG A 140 12.34 -24.69 4.51
N GLY A 141 13.65 -24.44 4.46
CA GLY A 141 14.71 -25.44 4.57
C GLY A 141 15.09 -26.09 3.25
N VAL A 142 14.32 -25.86 2.17
CA VAL A 142 14.64 -26.29 0.80
C VAL A 142 14.90 -25.06 -0.06
N ASP A 143 13.90 -24.19 -0.21
CA ASP A 143 13.96 -23.03 -1.08
C ASP A 143 14.46 -21.78 -0.35
N PHE A 144 14.14 -21.64 0.94
CA PHE A 144 14.58 -20.49 1.75
C PHE A 144 14.79 -20.90 3.22
N THR A 145 15.58 -20.15 3.96
CA THR A 145 15.97 -20.43 5.35
C THR A 145 15.37 -19.48 6.41
N PRO A 146 15.22 -18.16 6.16
CA PRO A 146 14.69 -17.22 7.13
C PRO A 146 13.25 -17.53 7.57
N PRO A 147 12.76 -16.93 8.66
CA PRO A 147 11.35 -16.97 9.00
C PRO A 147 10.46 -16.46 7.84
N PRO A 148 9.26 -17.03 7.62
CA PRO A 148 8.39 -16.65 6.50
C PRO A 148 8.06 -15.15 6.44
N THR A 149 7.91 -14.49 7.59
CA THR A 149 7.64 -13.05 7.68
C THR A 149 8.81 -12.22 7.14
N THR A 150 10.03 -12.57 7.54
CA THR A 150 11.28 -11.95 7.07
C THR A 150 11.47 -12.17 5.58
N PHE A 151 11.33 -13.42 5.13
CA PHE A 151 11.46 -13.80 3.72
C PHE A 151 10.44 -13.05 2.83
N LEU A 152 9.17 -12.99 3.23
CA LEU A 152 8.15 -12.25 2.49
C LEU A 152 8.41 -10.74 2.46
N ARG A 153 8.95 -10.16 3.55
CA ARG A 153 9.32 -8.74 3.57
C ARG A 153 10.44 -8.46 2.55
N PHE A 154 11.48 -9.30 2.54
CA PHE A 154 12.55 -9.23 1.55
C PHE A 154 12.01 -9.34 0.12
N LEU A 155 11.21 -10.37 -0.18
CA LEU A 155 10.63 -10.57 -1.51
C LEU A 155 9.73 -9.40 -1.95
N ARG A 156 9.01 -8.74 -1.04
CA ARG A 156 8.21 -7.55 -1.39
C ARG A 156 9.08 -6.38 -1.81
N GLY A 157 10.23 -6.18 -1.18
CA GLY A 157 11.22 -5.18 -1.59
C GLY A 157 11.70 -5.45 -3.01
N LYS A 158 12.13 -6.69 -3.27
CA LYS A 158 12.60 -7.13 -4.59
C LYS A 158 11.54 -7.11 -5.69
N ALA A 159 10.31 -7.49 -5.36
CA ALA A 159 9.20 -7.39 -6.29
C ALA A 159 8.96 -5.93 -6.72
N LYS A 160 9.00 -4.99 -5.76
CA LYS A 160 8.86 -3.56 -6.05
C LYS A 160 9.97 -3.03 -6.98
N GLU A 161 11.23 -3.43 -6.74
CA GLU A 161 12.36 -3.07 -7.59
C GLU A 161 12.20 -3.59 -9.03
N LEU A 162 11.70 -4.83 -9.18
CA LEU A 162 11.43 -5.46 -10.48
C LEU A 162 10.12 -5.00 -11.13
N GLY A 163 9.38 -4.07 -10.51
CA GLY A 163 8.09 -3.59 -11.02
C GLY A 163 6.97 -4.65 -10.96
N VAL A 164 7.18 -5.77 -10.27
CA VAL A 164 6.19 -6.86 -10.14
C VAL A 164 5.47 -6.78 -8.81
N ARG A 165 4.23 -7.27 -8.77
CA ARG A 165 3.42 -7.30 -7.54
C ARG A 165 3.45 -8.69 -6.92
N LEU A 166 4.14 -8.83 -5.78
CA LEU A 166 4.10 -10.05 -4.97
C LEU A 166 2.77 -10.20 -4.24
N ASN A 167 2.17 -11.39 -4.34
CA ASN A 167 0.92 -11.81 -3.73
C ASN A 167 -0.27 -10.91 -4.06
N GLY A 168 -0.29 -10.34 -5.28
CA GLY A 168 -1.49 -9.80 -5.91
C GLY A 168 -2.06 -10.83 -6.88
N ARG A 169 -3.29 -11.30 -6.68
CA ARG A 169 -3.91 -12.26 -7.62
C ARG A 169 -4.49 -11.54 -8.83
N ALA A 170 -4.54 -12.30 -9.93
CA ALA A 170 -5.28 -12.00 -11.17
C ALA A 170 -4.93 -10.67 -11.87
N THR A 171 -3.64 -10.35 -11.97
CA THR A 171 -3.15 -9.29 -12.90
C THR A 171 -2.01 -9.87 -13.74
N ALA A 172 -2.00 -9.63 -15.04
CA ALA A 172 -0.87 -10.03 -15.90
C ALA A 172 0.44 -9.44 -15.33
N GLY A 173 1.47 -10.27 -15.17
CA GLY A 173 2.74 -9.89 -14.53
C GLY A 173 2.75 -9.90 -13.00
N SER A 174 1.77 -10.55 -12.35
CA SER A 174 1.79 -10.75 -10.88
C SER A 174 2.43 -12.07 -10.47
N VAL A 175 2.98 -12.09 -9.26
CA VAL A 175 3.66 -13.26 -8.67
C VAL A 175 2.89 -13.69 -7.44
N TRP A 176 2.65 -14.98 -7.27
CA TRP A 176 2.10 -15.53 -6.02
C TRP A 176 3.05 -16.55 -5.41
N VAL A 177 3.50 -16.28 -4.18
CA VAL A 177 4.42 -17.12 -3.42
C VAL A 177 3.76 -17.52 -2.10
N ARG A 178 3.66 -18.83 -1.87
CA ARG A 178 3.22 -19.45 -0.62
C ARG A 178 4.41 -20.09 0.10
N PRO A 179 4.94 -19.50 1.18
CA PRO A 179 5.94 -20.14 2.01
C PRO A 179 5.29 -21.24 2.86
N THR A 180 5.83 -22.46 2.84
CA THR A 180 5.33 -23.60 3.63
C THR A 180 6.45 -24.25 4.44
N LEU A 181 6.06 -25.01 5.48
CA LEU A 181 6.98 -25.84 6.26
C LEU A 181 6.98 -27.29 5.75
N PRO A 182 8.11 -28.01 5.81
CA PRO A 182 8.14 -29.44 5.55
C PRO A 182 7.14 -30.20 6.44
N PRO A 183 6.51 -31.29 5.96
CA PRO A 183 5.48 -32.01 6.71
C PRO A 183 5.90 -32.43 8.12
N GLY A 184 7.13 -32.92 8.30
CA GLY A 184 7.66 -33.29 9.62
C GLY A 184 7.82 -32.09 10.56
N ALA A 185 8.35 -30.97 10.06
CA ALA A 185 8.49 -29.74 10.83
C ALA A 185 7.15 -29.12 11.20
N ARG A 186 6.16 -29.23 10.30
CA ARG A 186 4.77 -28.83 10.56
C ARG A 186 4.18 -29.64 11.72
N TRP A 187 4.35 -30.96 11.72
CA TRP A 187 3.85 -31.83 12.79
C TRP A 187 4.51 -31.51 14.13
N THR A 188 5.85 -31.33 14.16
CA THR A 188 6.57 -30.92 15.37
C THR A 188 6.10 -29.57 15.91
N ARG A 189 5.80 -28.60 15.05
CA ARG A 189 5.24 -27.31 15.44
C ARG A 189 3.85 -27.47 16.07
N GLU A 190 2.97 -28.23 15.43
CA GLU A 190 1.60 -28.46 15.91
C GLU A 190 1.59 -29.20 17.26
N ALA A 191 2.53 -30.12 17.48
CA ALA A 191 2.71 -30.83 18.75
C ALA A 191 3.34 -29.96 19.86
N PHE A 192 4.17 -28.96 19.51
CA PHE A 192 4.92 -28.13 20.47
C PHE A 192 4.93 -26.64 20.09
N PRO A 193 3.78 -25.96 20.08
CA PRO A 193 3.68 -24.58 19.59
C PRO A 193 4.53 -23.59 20.40
N GLU A 194 4.69 -23.82 21.70
CA GLU A 194 5.47 -23.00 22.63
C GLU A 194 6.98 -23.02 22.36
N ARG A 195 7.49 -24.11 21.75
CA ARG A 195 8.91 -24.24 21.40
C ARG A 195 9.28 -23.51 20.11
N TYR A 196 8.29 -23.17 19.29
CA TYR A 196 8.49 -22.59 17.96
C TYR A 196 7.56 -21.39 17.71
N PRO A 197 7.55 -20.37 18.59
CA PRO A 197 6.63 -19.23 18.49
C PRO A 197 6.82 -18.41 17.20
N GLU A 198 8.00 -18.50 16.59
CA GLU A 198 8.37 -17.78 15.37
C GLU A 198 8.04 -18.54 14.08
N TRP A 199 7.61 -19.80 14.20
CA TRP A 199 7.27 -20.67 13.07
C TRP A 199 5.78 -20.55 12.73
N VAL A 200 5.29 -19.31 12.64
CA VAL A 200 3.89 -19.01 12.30
C VAL A 200 3.69 -19.17 10.79
N ASP A 201 3.49 -20.41 10.35
CA ASP A 201 2.92 -20.67 9.04
C ASP A 201 1.39 -20.48 9.12
N ARG A 202 0.91 -19.38 8.55
CA ARG A 202 -0.52 -19.02 8.47
C ARG A 202 -1.28 -19.84 7.41
N TRP A 203 -0.58 -20.70 6.66
CA TRP A 203 -1.11 -21.36 5.47
C TRP A 203 -1.13 -22.89 5.57
N SER A 204 -0.56 -23.50 6.61
CA SER A 204 -0.62 -24.94 6.83
C SER A 204 -2.05 -25.36 7.23
N GLY A 205 -2.71 -26.16 6.38
CA GLY A 205 -4.07 -26.66 6.61
C GLY A 205 -5.18 -25.92 5.85
N HIS A 206 -4.83 -24.92 5.05
CA HIS A 206 -5.77 -24.30 4.12
C HIS A 206 -5.93 -25.18 2.86
N THR A 207 -7.03 -25.91 2.79
CA THR A 207 -7.52 -26.61 1.60
C THR A 207 -8.45 -25.66 0.86
N GLU A 208 -8.07 -25.19 -0.35
CA GLU A 208 -8.98 -24.38 -1.17
C GLU A 208 -10.10 -25.30 -1.72
N PRO A 209 -11.39 -24.93 -1.61
CA PRO A 209 -12.45 -25.66 -2.29
C PRO A 209 -12.25 -25.57 -3.81
N GLY A 210 -12.40 -26.69 -4.52
CA GLY A 210 -12.02 -26.85 -5.94
C GLY A 210 -12.62 -25.85 -6.94
N ASP A 211 -13.66 -25.12 -6.56
CA ASP A 211 -14.36 -24.12 -7.40
C ASP A 211 -14.20 -22.67 -6.89
N ALA A 212 -13.27 -22.40 -5.97
CA ALA A 212 -13.07 -21.04 -5.47
C ALA A 212 -12.30 -20.18 -6.48
N PRO A 213 -12.81 -19.01 -6.91
CA PRO A 213 -12.04 -18.08 -7.72
C PRO A 213 -10.85 -17.55 -6.91
N LEU A 214 -9.67 -17.63 -7.51
CA LEU A 214 -8.38 -17.11 -7.02
C LEU A 214 -8.48 -15.70 -6.35
N ARG A 215 -8.47 -15.64 -5.00
CA ARG A 215 -8.43 -14.43 -4.07
C ARG A 215 -7.12 -14.00 -3.30
N PRO A 216 -6.44 -12.87 -3.58
CA PRO A 216 -5.29 -12.43 -2.78
C PRO A 216 -5.75 -11.71 -1.50
N TRP A 217 -4.91 -11.73 -0.44
CA TRP A 217 -4.40 -10.55 0.32
C TRP A 217 -4.64 -10.54 1.87
N VAL A 218 -3.60 -10.68 2.73
CA VAL A 218 -2.73 -9.75 3.56
C VAL A 218 -3.33 -9.20 4.89
N GLY A 219 -2.61 -9.42 6.02
CA GLY A 219 -2.86 -8.94 7.40
C GLY A 219 -2.37 -7.50 7.67
N GLY A 220 -2.18 -6.96 8.89
CA GLY A 220 -2.25 -7.36 10.29
C GLY A 220 -1.71 -6.19 11.17
N ARG A 221 -2.04 -6.18 12.47
CA ARG A 221 -1.81 -5.15 13.54
C ARG A 221 -0.33 -4.77 13.82
N GLU A 222 -0.12 -3.53 14.26
CA GLU A 222 1.01 -3.07 15.10
C GLU A 222 0.47 -2.60 16.47
N GLN A 223 0.89 -3.24 17.56
CA GLN A 223 0.75 -2.80 18.95
C GLN A 223 2.04 -3.21 19.68
N ASN A 224 2.85 -2.24 20.11
CA ASN A 224 3.75 -2.28 21.28
C ASN A 224 4.79 -1.14 21.26
N LEU A 225 4.38 0.10 21.54
CA LEU A 225 5.30 1.22 21.79
C LEU A 225 5.01 2.01 23.09
N SER A 226 4.33 1.39 24.07
CA SER A 226 3.94 2.10 25.30
C SER A 226 4.49 1.51 26.60
N ALA A 227 5.42 0.56 26.53
CA ALA A 227 6.07 0.04 27.74
C ALA A 227 7.11 1.08 28.25
N GLY A 228 6.72 1.90 29.23
CA GLY A 228 7.62 2.80 29.97
C GLY A 228 7.39 4.31 29.79
N ALA A 229 6.32 4.75 29.12
CA ALA A 229 6.01 6.17 29.01
C ALA A 229 5.40 6.72 30.32
N THR A 230 5.92 7.86 30.79
CA THR A 230 5.41 8.56 31.98
C THR A 230 3.96 9.03 31.74
N PRO A 231 2.99 8.72 32.63
CA PRO A 231 1.60 9.13 32.44
C PRO A 231 1.45 10.65 32.42
N VAL A 232 0.60 11.15 31.52
CA VAL A 232 0.16 12.55 31.50
C VAL A 232 -0.85 12.75 32.63
N GLU A 233 -0.73 13.84 33.37
CA GLU A 233 -1.70 14.22 34.41
C GLU A 233 -2.96 14.77 33.73
N PHE A 234 -4.07 14.04 33.83
CA PHE A 234 -5.35 14.43 33.25
C PHE A 234 -6.21 15.13 34.29
N ARG A 235 -6.66 16.35 33.98
CA ARG A 235 -7.77 17.01 34.69
C ARG A 235 -9.08 16.57 34.05
N THR A 236 -10.00 16.08 34.86
CA THR A 236 -11.33 15.66 34.42
C THR A 236 -12.14 16.89 34.03
N VAL A 237 -12.41 17.03 32.73
CA VAL A 237 -13.51 17.87 32.22
C VAL A 237 -14.56 16.88 31.73
N GLU A 238 -15.75 16.91 32.34
CA GLU A 238 -16.88 16.10 31.88
C GLU A 238 -17.33 16.61 30.50
N THR A 239 -16.91 15.92 29.44
CA THR A 239 -17.55 16.04 28.12
C THR A 239 -18.60 14.95 27.97
N PRO A 240 -19.80 15.25 27.46
CA PRO A 240 -20.87 14.26 27.28
C PRO A 240 -20.38 13.10 26.41
N SER A 241 -20.49 11.88 26.93
CA SER A 241 -20.18 10.66 26.18
C SER A 241 -21.29 10.40 25.15
N ALA A 242 -21.06 10.74 23.89
CA ALA A 242 -21.85 10.17 22.82
C ALA A 242 -21.48 8.68 22.73
N GLU A 243 -22.42 7.78 23.03
CA GLU A 243 -22.22 6.32 22.95
C GLU A 243 -22.02 5.83 21.49
N GLU A 244 -22.11 6.73 20.50
CA GLU A 244 -22.06 6.48 19.07
C GLU A 244 -20.99 7.33 18.36
N CYS A 245 -20.19 6.72 17.50
CA CYS A 245 -19.25 7.43 16.65
C CYS A 245 -19.97 8.04 15.44
N PRO A 246 -19.66 9.29 15.01
CA PRO A 246 -20.21 9.89 13.80
C PRO A 246 -20.02 9.10 12.49
N CYS A 247 -19.15 8.08 12.48
CA CYS A 247 -18.99 7.19 11.34
C CYS A 247 -20.06 6.06 11.26
N GLY A 248 -20.99 6.02 12.23
CA GLY A 248 -22.09 5.04 12.30
C GLY A 248 -21.76 3.76 13.07
N MET A 249 -20.67 3.73 13.85
CA MET A 249 -20.26 2.58 14.67
C MET A 249 -20.55 2.85 16.15
N ILE A 250 -21.17 1.90 16.84
CA ILE A 250 -21.43 1.98 18.29
C ILE A 250 -20.13 1.70 19.04
N LEU A 251 -19.75 2.58 19.98
CA LEU A 251 -18.47 2.50 20.70
C LEU A 251 -18.38 1.35 21.71
N ARG A 252 -19.50 0.68 22.01
CA ARG A 252 -19.63 -0.35 23.06
C ARG A 252 -19.30 -1.79 22.65
N GLU A 253 -19.09 -2.08 21.38
CA GLU A 253 -18.79 -3.45 20.93
C GLU A 253 -17.29 -3.76 20.99
N SER A 254 -16.81 -4.19 22.17
CA SER A 254 -15.56 -4.92 22.52
C SER A 254 -14.20 -4.45 21.93
N ALA A 255 -13.15 -4.57 22.75
CA ALA A 255 -11.74 -4.24 22.40
C ALA A 255 -11.16 -5.02 21.20
N GLU A 256 -11.91 -5.96 20.60
CA GLU A 256 -11.56 -6.64 19.35
C GLU A 256 -11.94 -5.84 18.08
N ASN A 257 -12.76 -4.79 18.22
CA ASN A 257 -13.42 -4.08 17.12
C ASN A 257 -12.77 -2.73 16.74
N ASP A 258 -11.72 -2.31 17.44
CA ASP A 258 -11.03 -1.02 17.22
C ASP A 258 -10.44 -0.88 15.81
N ALA A 259 -9.92 -1.95 15.23
CA ALA A 259 -9.35 -1.92 13.88
C ALA A 259 -10.43 -1.76 12.79
N VAL A 260 -11.60 -2.37 12.99
CA VAL A 260 -12.76 -2.25 12.11
C VAL A 260 -13.33 -0.84 12.22
N HIS A 261 -13.47 -0.34 13.45
CA HIS A 261 -13.90 1.04 13.70
C HIS A 261 -12.93 2.05 13.08
N THR A 262 -11.62 1.90 13.29
CA THR A 262 -10.61 2.78 12.69
C THR A 262 -10.67 2.75 11.17
N THR A 263 -10.81 1.57 10.56
CA THR A 263 -10.92 1.45 9.10
C THR A 263 -12.19 2.12 8.57
N GLN A 264 -13.32 1.90 9.24
CA GLN A 264 -14.58 2.55 8.91
C GLN A 264 -14.47 4.07 9.07
N HIS A 265 -13.84 4.55 10.15
CA HIS A 265 -13.65 5.96 10.44
C HIS A 265 -12.75 6.63 9.39
N MET A 266 -11.65 5.98 8.98
CA MET A 266 -10.79 6.45 7.91
C MET A 266 -11.54 6.53 6.57
N THR A 267 -12.37 5.53 6.28
CA THR A 267 -13.16 5.49 5.04
C THR A 267 -14.25 6.57 5.03
N TRP A 268 -14.92 6.77 6.16
CA TRP A 268 -15.89 7.86 6.34
C TRP A 268 -15.23 9.25 6.26
N THR A 269 -14.03 9.38 6.84
CA THR A 269 -13.30 10.67 6.89
C THR A 269 -12.75 11.07 5.53
N PHE A 270 -12.05 10.16 4.85
CA PHE A 270 -11.28 10.47 3.64
C PHE A 270 -11.90 9.93 2.35
N GLY A 271 -12.93 9.08 2.43
CA GLY A 271 -13.55 8.42 1.29
C GLY A 271 -13.06 6.99 1.07
N VAL A 272 -13.63 6.32 0.05
CA VAL A 272 -13.24 4.95 -0.32
C VAL A 272 -12.03 5.02 -1.24
N ARG A 273 -10.96 4.29 -0.93
CA ARG A 273 -9.79 4.24 -1.82
C ARG A 273 -10.19 3.70 -3.19
N SER A 274 -9.86 4.43 -4.26
CA SER A 274 -10.09 4.00 -5.63
C SER A 274 -9.37 2.66 -5.88
N PRO A 275 -10.07 1.62 -6.37
CA PRO A 275 -9.45 0.37 -6.77
C PRO A 275 -8.38 0.62 -7.85
N LYS A 276 -7.20 0.01 -7.70
CA LYS A 276 -6.08 0.20 -8.64
C LYS A 276 -6.34 -0.40 -10.03
N ASN A 277 -7.29 -1.31 -10.13
CA ASN A 277 -7.70 -1.99 -11.35
C ASN A 277 -8.82 -1.25 -12.11
N LEU A 278 -9.28 -0.10 -11.62
CA LEU A 278 -10.22 0.76 -12.33
C LEU A 278 -9.45 1.94 -12.96
N THR A 279 -9.54 2.06 -14.27
CA THR A 279 -8.98 3.19 -15.01
C THR A 279 -9.97 4.35 -14.96
N TRP A 280 -9.56 5.47 -14.38
CA TRP A 280 -10.33 6.71 -14.38
C TRP A 280 -9.81 7.59 -15.50
N SER A 281 -10.66 7.95 -16.46
CA SER A 281 -10.33 8.93 -17.51
C SER A 281 -10.39 10.36 -17.00
N ASP A 282 -11.21 10.63 -15.99
CA ASP A 282 -11.39 11.94 -15.35
C ASP A 282 -11.58 11.77 -13.84
N SER A 283 -11.72 12.88 -13.13
CA SER A 283 -12.06 13.01 -11.71
C SER A 283 -13.44 12.48 -11.33
N MET A 284 -14.36 12.38 -12.29
CA MET A 284 -15.75 11.94 -12.08
C MET A 284 -16.10 10.76 -12.98
N ALA A 285 -16.78 9.77 -12.40
CA ALA A 285 -17.28 8.61 -13.11
C ALA A 285 -18.80 8.48 -12.94
N VAL A 286 -19.50 8.25 -14.05
CA VAL A 286 -20.93 7.90 -14.06
C VAL A 286 -21.05 6.39 -14.19
N VAL A 287 -21.68 5.76 -13.21
CA VAL A 287 -21.87 4.32 -13.11
C VAL A 287 -23.35 4.00 -13.32
N THR A 288 -23.66 3.30 -14.40
CA THR A 288 -25.00 2.81 -14.72
C THR A 288 -25.18 1.35 -14.29
N THR A 289 -26.42 0.86 -14.30
CA THR A 289 -26.74 -0.56 -14.09
C THR A 289 -26.11 -1.50 -15.12
N GLN A 290 -25.69 -0.96 -16.26
CA GLN A 290 -25.00 -1.67 -17.33
C GLN A 290 -23.48 -1.56 -17.28
N SER A 291 -22.94 -0.75 -16.37
CA SER A 291 -21.50 -0.58 -16.23
C SER A 291 -20.79 -1.88 -15.81
N PRO A 292 -19.48 -2.03 -16.12
CA PRO A 292 -18.71 -3.19 -15.69
C PRO A 292 -18.85 -3.46 -14.19
N ILE A 293 -18.88 -4.74 -13.81
CA ILE A 293 -19.16 -5.17 -12.42
C ILE A 293 -18.22 -4.52 -11.38
N ALA A 294 -16.99 -4.20 -11.76
CA ALA A 294 -16.04 -3.53 -10.87
C ALA A 294 -16.50 -2.11 -10.48
N TRP A 295 -17.08 -1.35 -11.42
CA TRP A 295 -17.65 -0.02 -11.16
C TRP A 295 -18.92 -0.12 -10.31
N ARG A 296 -19.81 -1.07 -10.63
CA ARG A 296 -21.04 -1.30 -9.85
C ARG A 296 -20.75 -1.74 -8.41
N LYS A 297 -19.71 -2.56 -8.20
CA LYS A 297 -19.21 -2.93 -6.85
C LYS A 297 -18.62 -1.74 -6.10
N LEU A 298 -17.89 -0.85 -6.78
CA LEU A 298 -17.38 0.37 -6.15
C LEU A 298 -18.54 1.29 -5.72
N ALA A 299 -19.51 1.55 -6.60
CA ALA A 299 -20.70 2.34 -6.25
C ALA A 299 -21.46 1.76 -5.05
N TYR A 300 -21.63 0.43 -5.01
CA TYR A 300 -22.21 -0.26 -3.85
C TYR A 300 -21.41 -0.02 -2.57
N GLN A 301 -20.08 -0.13 -2.61
CA GLN A 301 -19.21 0.09 -1.46
C GLN A 301 -19.27 1.52 -0.94
N VAL A 302 -19.31 2.52 -1.82
CA VAL A 302 -19.42 3.92 -1.39
C VAL A 302 -20.82 4.21 -0.83
N GLY A 303 -21.88 3.68 -1.44
CA GLY A 303 -23.26 3.82 -0.94
C GLY A 303 -23.50 3.21 0.45
N ARG A 304 -22.67 2.25 0.88
CA ARG A 304 -22.68 1.71 2.26
C ARG A 304 -22.24 2.73 3.32
N LEU A 305 -21.47 3.76 2.98
CA LEU A 305 -20.98 4.75 3.95
C LEU A 305 -22.11 5.62 4.52
N PRO A 306 -22.92 6.31 3.71
CA PRO A 306 -24.06 7.07 4.22
C PRO A 306 -25.09 6.18 4.91
N GLN A 307 -25.25 4.92 4.46
CA GLN A 307 -26.10 3.94 5.12
C GLN A 307 -25.66 3.71 6.57
N LYS A 308 -24.36 3.46 6.80
CA LYS A 308 -23.82 3.27 8.15
C LYS A 308 -23.89 4.56 8.97
N GLU A 309 -23.45 5.68 8.40
CA GLU A 309 -23.40 6.98 9.08
C GLU A 309 -24.78 7.43 9.61
N ASN A 310 -25.85 7.17 8.87
CA ASN A 310 -27.21 7.62 9.23
C ASN A 310 -28.14 6.47 9.61
N HIS A 311 -27.59 5.25 9.74
CA HIS A 311 -28.33 4.04 10.15
C HIS A 311 -29.58 3.75 9.29
N TYR A 312 -29.47 3.88 7.97
CA TYR A 312 -30.53 3.47 7.05
C TYR A 312 -30.55 1.96 6.86
N ASP A 313 -31.74 1.38 6.72
CA ASP A 313 -31.91 -0.08 6.57
C ASP A 313 -31.49 -0.60 5.19
N PHE A 314 -31.36 0.27 4.19
CA PHE A 314 -31.06 -0.09 2.80
C PHE A 314 -29.93 0.75 2.19
N ASN A 315 -29.25 0.20 1.18
CA ASN A 315 -28.22 0.88 0.40
C ASN A 315 -28.87 1.60 -0.80
N SER A 316 -28.46 2.83 -1.09
CA SER A 316 -28.94 3.60 -2.25
C SER A 316 -28.49 3.03 -3.60
N TRP A 317 -27.60 2.03 -3.61
CA TRP A 317 -27.19 1.29 -4.81
C TRP A 317 -27.17 -0.22 -4.53
N PHE A 318 -27.93 -1.00 -5.29
CA PHE A 318 -28.04 -2.46 -5.11
C PHE A 318 -27.89 -3.27 -6.42
N HIS A 319 -27.58 -2.63 -7.55
CA HIS A 319 -27.45 -3.28 -8.87
C HIS A 319 -26.12 -4.05 -9.02
N LEU A 320 -25.97 -5.15 -8.29
CA LEU A 320 -24.79 -6.04 -8.32
C LEU A 320 -24.98 -7.31 -9.17
N GLY A 321 -26.19 -7.57 -9.65
CA GLY A 321 -26.53 -8.74 -10.47
C GLY A 321 -26.05 -8.64 -11.92
N PRO A 322 -26.65 -9.41 -12.84
CA PRO A 322 -26.44 -9.23 -14.28
C PRO A 322 -26.68 -7.78 -14.73
N VAL A 323 -26.21 -7.46 -15.94
CA VAL A 323 -26.51 -6.18 -16.58
C VAL A 323 -28.03 -6.06 -16.75
N GLU A 324 -28.58 -4.92 -16.33
CA GLU A 324 -30.01 -4.64 -16.34
C GLU A 324 -30.26 -3.31 -17.04
N VAL A 325 -31.29 -3.23 -17.89
CA VAL A 325 -31.79 -1.97 -18.45
C VAL A 325 -32.88 -1.47 -17.53
N THR A 326 -32.68 -0.30 -16.92
CA THR A 326 -33.67 0.32 -16.05
C THR A 326 -34.43 1.42 -16.81
N PRO A 327 -35.77 1.41 -16.82
CA PRO A 327 -36.56 2.40 -17.59
C PRO A 327 -36.44 3.83 -17.04
N ASP A 328 -36.05 3.97 -15.78
CA ASP A 328 -35.85 5.21 -15.02
C ASP A 328 -34.38 5.66 -14.98
N ASN A 329 -33.52 5.11 -15.84
CA ASN A 329 -32.14 5.59 -16.02
C ASN A 329 -31.33 5.69 -14.70
N VAL A 330 -31.32 4.61 -13.91
CA VAL A 330 -30.62 4.56 -12.62
C VAL A 330 -29.12 4.67 -12.81
N ARG A 331 -28.50 5.63 -12.10
CA ARG A 331 -27.07 5.92 -12.20
C ARG A 331 -26.48 6.46 -10.90
N ALA A 332 -25.17 6.30 -10.74
CA ALA A 332 -24.40 6.81 -9.63
C ALA A 332 -23.18 7.61 -10.10
N TYR A 333 -22.95 8.78 -9.51
CA TYR A 333 -21.81 9.64 -9.75
C TYR A 333 -20.79 9.44 -8.64
N LEU A 334 -19.55 9.16 -9.02
CA LEU A 334 -18.42 8.98 -8.12
C LEU A 334 -17.39 10.07 -8.38
N LEU A 335 -17.13 10.94 -7.41
CA LEU A 335 -16.09 11.97 -7.50
C LEU A 335 -14.83 11.54 -6.76
N LYS A 336 -13.68 11.62 -7.44
CA LYS A 336 -12.37 11.19 -6.93
C LYS A 336 -11.41 12.35 -6.73
N ALA A 337 -10.68 12.34 -5.62
CA ALA A 337 -9.51 13.17 -5.36
C ALA A 337 -8.46 12.40 -4.57
N ASN A 338 -7.17 12.66 -4.80
CA ASN A 338 -6.05 12.07 -4.05
C ASN A 338 -6.07 10.52 -3.98
N GLY A 339 -6.66 9.87 -4.99
CA GLY A 339 -6.79 8.40 -5.02
C GLY A 339 -7.96 7.84 -4.19
N TYR A 340 -8.85 8.67 -3.69
CA TYR A 340 -10.07 8.30 -2.95
C TYR A 340 -11.32 8.80 -3.67
N VAL A 341 -12.40 8.03 -3.62
CA VAL A 341 -13.76 8.50 -3.95
C VAL A 341 -14.26 9.28 -2.74
N ILE A 342 -14.29 10.60 -2.90
CA ILE A 342 -14.60 11.58 -1.84
C ILE A 342 -16.04 12.04 -1.87
N GLY A 343 -16.76 11.77 -2.97
CA GLY A 343 -18.15 12.16 -3.17
C GLY A 343 -18.93 11.08 -3.91
N TYR A 344 -20.20 10.93 -3.55
CA TYR A 344 -21.12 9.95 -4.12
C TYR A 344 -22.51 10.55 -4.27
N LEU A 345 -23.14 10.34 -5.42
CA LEU A 345 -24.54 10.69 -5.66
C LEU A 345 -25.23 9.55 -6.40
N ALA A 346 -26.36 9.08 -5.91
CA ALA A 346 -27.22 8.12 -6.62
C ALA A 346 -28.49 8.81 -7.10
N ALA A 347 -28.94 8.46 -8.30
CA ALA A 347 -30.10 9.07 -8.92
C ALA A 347 -30.83 8.14 -9.89
N HIS A 348 -32.08 8.51 -10.17
CA HIS A 348 -32.91 7.99 -11.26
C HIS A 348 -33.80 9.12 -11.76
N ASP A 349 -34.40 8.96 -12.93
CA ASP A 349 -35.29 9.95 -13.50
C ASP A 349 -36.75 9.60 -13.15
N THR A 350 -37.54 10.60 -12.75
CA THR A 350 -38.96 10.42 -12.43
C THR A 350 -39.77 11.65 -12.85
N ASN A 351 -41.09 11.52 -12.90
CA ASN A 351 -42.04 12.52 -13.37
C ASN A 351 -43.10 12.85 -12.32
N GLN A 352 -42.80 12.72 -11.03
CA GLN A 352 -43.73 13.06 -9.96
C GLN A 352 -43.00 13.90 -8.92
N HIS A 353 -43.22 15.21 -8.95
CA HIS A 353 -42.50 16.16 -8.09
C HIS A 353 -43.44 17.18 -7.48
N TYR A 354 -43.07 17.68 -6.32
CA TYR A 354 -43.71 18.82 -5.66
C TYR A 354 -42.67 19.89 -5.37
N ARG A 355 -43.06 21.16 -5.50
CA ARG A 355 -42.17 22.26 -5.12
C ARG A 355 -42.10 22.38 -3.61
N TRP A 356 -40.91 22.57 -3.05
CA TRP A 356 -40.72 22.85 -1.62
C TRP A 356 -39.80 24.07 -1.43
N ASP A 357 -40.27 25.08 -0.72
CA ASP A 357 -39.54 26.35 -0.48
C ASP A 357 -38.44 26.23 0.59
N LEU A 358 -38.27 25.05 1.21
CA LEU A 358 -37.31 24.76 2.28
C LEU A 358 -37.46 25.62 3.53
N VAL A 359 -38.59 26.32 3.73
CA VAL A 359 -38.92 27.01 4.98
C VAL A 359 -39.43 25.98 5.99
N ASP A 360 -38.97 26.06 7.23
CA ASP A 360 -39.38 25.09 8.25
C ASP A 360 -40.90 25.23 8.50
N GLY A 361 -41.65 24.14 8.27
CA GLY A 361 -43.11 24.10 8.42
C GLY A 361 -43.93 24.42 7.17
N SER A 362 -43.30 24.69 6.02
CA SER A 362 -44.04 24.85 4.76
C SER A 362 -44.58 23.52 4.22
N SER A 363 -45.76 23.57 3.61
CA SER A 363 -46.32 22.44 2.87
C SER A 363 -45.67 22.32 1.49
N TYR A 364 -45.74 21.12 0.91
CA TYR A 364 -45.45 20.94 -0.50
C TYR A 364 -46.41 21.78 -1.36
N GLY A 365 -45.86 22.44 -2.38
CA GLY A 365 -46.60 23.22 -3.36
C GLY A 365 -47.18 22.34 -4.48
N ASP A 366 -47.43 22.96 -5.63
CA ASP A 366 -48.07 22.28 -6.76
C ASP A 366 -47.25 21.09 -7.28
N GLN A 367 -47.98 20.07 -7.72
CA GLN A 367 -47.41 18.89 -8.38
C GLN A 367 -46.98 19.26 -9.81
N ASP A 368 -45.82 18.74 -10.23
CA ASP A 368 -45.26 18.87 -11.57
C ASP A 368 -44.88 17.49 -12.11
N ASP A 369 -45.38 17.18 -13.31
CA ASP A 369 -45.17 15.88 -13.95
C ASP A 369 -44.02 15.89 -14.99
N THR A 370 -43.14 16.89 -14.93
CA THR A 370 -41.99 16.97 -15.83
C THR A 370 -40.97 15.89 -15.47
N LEU A 371 -40.40 15.21 -16.47
CA LEU A 371 -39.31 14.26 -16.26
C LEU A 371 -38.06 15.00 -15.77
N ARG A 372 -37.56 14.63 -14.59
CA ARG A 372 -36.41 15.25 -13.94
C ARG A 372 -35.48 14.21 -13.33
N PRO A 373 -34.17 14.50 -13.27
CA PRO A 373 -33.26 13.68 -12.48
C PRO A 373 -33.54 13.90 -10.99
N ARG A 374 -33.78 12.79 -10.28
CA ARG A 374 -34.03 12.76 -8.83
C ARG A 374 -32.82 12.22 -8.09
N ILE A 375 -32.32 13.01 -7.14
CA ILE A 375 -31.28 12.60 -6.20
C ILE A 375 -31.89 11.67 -5.15
N ASN A 376 -31.48 10.41 -5.17
CA ASN A 376 -31.83 9.42 -4.14
C ASN A 376 -30.99 9.63 -2.89
N LEU A 377 -29.70 9.88 -3.10
CA LEU A 377 -28.75 10.06 -2.02
C LEU A 377 -27.56 10.87 -2.50
N VAL A 378 -27.09 11.81 -1.68
CA VAL A 378 -25.82 12.52 -1.87
C VAL A 378 -24.98 12.44 -0.61
N TRP A 379 -23.71 12.08 -0.75
CA TRP A 379 -22.79 11.91 0.36
C TRP A 379 -21.40 12.49 0.02
N VAL A 380 -20.75 13.04 1.05
CA VAL A 380 -19.40 13.60 0.97
C VAL A 380 -18.60 13.13 2.18
N ALA A 381 -17.39 12.65 1.92
CA ALA A 381 -16.42 12.26 2.94
C ALA A 381 -16.17 13.40 3.94
N ALA A 382 -16.05 13.08 5.22
CA ALA A 382 -16.13 14.08 6.29
C ALA A 382 -15.12 15.23 6.14
N HIS A 383 -13.87 14.90 5.77
CA HIS A 383 -12.80 15.87 5.57
C HIS A 383 -13.09 16.85 4.41
N TYR A 384 -13.85 16.42 3.40
CA TYR A 384 -14.15 17.19 2.19
C TYR A 384 -15.49 17.92 2.25
N ARG A 385 -16.22 17.82 3.37
CA ARG A 385 -17.48 18.55 3.57
C ARG A 385 -17.23 20.06 3.54
N ARG A 386 -18.21 20.80 3.03
CA ARG A 386 -18.19 22.27 2.88
C ARG A 386 -17.16 22.81 1.86
N GLN A 387 -16.43 21.95 1.16
CA GLN A 387 -15.47 22.33 0.11
C GLN A 387 -16.07 22.35 -1.31
N GLY A 388 -17.40 22.40 -1.43
CA GLY A 388 -18.08 22.46 -2.75
C GLY A 388 -18.36 21.11 -3.40
N VAL A 389 -17.79 19.99 -2.92
CA VAL A 389 -17.98 18.64 -3.50
C VAL A 389 -19.44 18.25 -3.72
N GLY A 390 -20.31 18.50 -2.74
CA GLY A 390 -21.74 18.21 -2.88
C GLY A 390 -22.41 19.01 -3.99
N ALA A 391 -22.04 20.28 -4.17
CA ALA A 391 -22.56 21.12 -5.24
C ALA A 391 -22.04 20.65 -6.61
N THR A 392 -20.77 20.24 -6.70
CA THR A 392 -20.19 19.66 -7.92
C THR A 392 -20.94 18.40 -8.36
N LEU A 393 -21.31 17.51 -7.43
CA LEU A 393 -22.10 16.32 -7.75
C LEU A 393 -23.49 16.66 -8.28
N VAL A 394 -24.17 17.66 -7.68
CA VAL A 394 -25.50 18.10 -8.15
C VAL A 394 -25.42 18.80 -9.50
N GLN A 395 -24.36 19.56 -9.75
CA GLN A 395 -24.11 20.16 -11.06
C GLN A 395 -23.90 19.07 -12.12
N ALA A 396 -23.12 18.02 -11.80
CA ALA A 396 -22.82 16.94 -12.74
C ALA A 396 -24.07 16.19 -13.21
N ILE A 397 -25.02 15.91 -12.31
CA ILE A 397 -26.28 15.27 -12.70
C ILE A 397 -27.17 16.19 -13.55
N ALA A 398 -27.18 17.49 -13.29
CA ALA A 398 -27.91 18.45 -14.11
C ALA A 398 -27.32 18.52 -15.53
N GLU A 399 -25.99 18.58 -15.64
CA GLU A 399 -25.26 18.59 -16.93
C GLU A 399 -25.46 17.29 -17.72
N ASP A 400 -25.37 16.14 -17.05
CA ASP A 400 -25.58 14.82 -17.68
C ASP A 400 -27.02 14.63 -18.19
N PHE A 401 -28.01 15.20 -17.50
CA PHE A 401 -29.40 15.19 -17.95
C PHE A 401 -29.69 16.28 -19.00
N GLY A 402 -28.89 17.35 -19.06
CA GLY A 402 -29.12 18.51 -19.92
C GLY A 402 -30.12 19.52 -19.36
N CYS A 403 -30.20 19.67 -18.03
CA CYS A 403 -31.06 20.66 -17.36
C CYS A 403 -30.26 21.61 -16.45
N THR A 404 -30.96 22.53 -15.77
CA THR A 404 -30.34 23.37 -14.75
C THR A 404 -30.38 22.70 -13.39
N VAL A 405 -29.51 23.11 -12.46
CA VAL A 405 -29.56 22.63 -11.06
C VAL A 405 -30.93 22.86 -10.41
N ALA A 406 -31.65 23.92 -10.82
CA ALA A 406 -32.99 24.23 -10.33
C ALA A 406 -34.05 23.18 -10.69
N ASP A 407 -33.78 22.37 -11.72
CA ASP A 407 -34.66 21.32 -12.21
C ASP A 407 -34.38 19.95 -11.59
N VAL A 408 -33.32 19.82 -10.78
CA VAL A 408 -32.97 18.56 -10.10
C VAL A 408 -33.87 18.37 -8.89
N SER A 409 -34.52 17.20 -8.79
CA SER A 409 -35.39 16.87 -7.66
C SER A 409 -34.68 16.03 -6.60
N TRP A 410 -35.25 15.98 -5.40
CA TRP A 410 -34.68 15.34 -4.22
C TRP A 410 -35.64 14.31 -3.65
N SER A 411 -35.13 13.14 -3.29
CA SER A 411 -35.91 12.15 -2.54
C SER A 411 -36.13 12.61 -1.10
N ASP A 412 -37.37 12.56 -0.63
CA ASP A 412 -37.68 12.64 0.80
C ASP A 412 -37.37 11.29 1.49
N PRO A 413 -36.95 11.24 2.78
CA PRO A 413 -36.65 12.34 3.70
C PRO A 413 -35.33 13.07 3.41
N ILE A 414 -35.34 14.41 3.43
CA ILE A 414 -34.11 15.21 3.28
C ILE A 414 -33.46 15.50 4.65
N SER A 415 -32.22 15.03 4.82
CA SER A 415 -31.42 15.27 6.05
C SER A 415 -31.13 16.76 6.29
N ALA A 416 -30.81 17.13 7.54
CA ALA A 416 -30.44 18.52 7.87
C ALA A 416 -29.21 19.01 7.07
N ALA A 417 -28.26 18.11 6.76
CA ALA A 417 -27.12 18.42 5.90
C ALA A 417 -27.55 18.62 4.44
N GLY A 418 -28.45 17.76 3.94
CA GLY A 418 -29.07 17.89 2.63
C GLY A 418 -29.80 19.22 2.47
N ARG A 419 -30.62 19.62 3.44
CA ARG A 419 -31.31 20.93 3.43
C ARG A 419 -30.34 22.11 3.36
N ARG A 420 -29.21 22.07 4.09
CA ARG A 420 -28.18 23.11 4.00
C ARG A 420 -27.51 23.16 2.63
N LEU A 421 -27.26 22.01 2.01
CA LEU A 421 -26.75 21.94 0.64
C LEU A 421 -27.78 22.52 -0.35
N ALA A 422 -29.03 22.06 -0.27
CA ALA A 422 -30.14 22.50 -1.11
C ALA A 422 -30.36 24.03 -1.03
N ARG A 423 -30.45 24.61 0.18
CA ARG A 423 -30.57 26.06 0.37
C ARG A 423 -29.38 26.85 -0.22
N ARG A 424 -28.18 26.27 -0.21
CA ARG A 424 -26.97 26.91 -0.74
C ARG A 424 -26.96 26.94 -2.27
N ILE A 425 -27.41 25.87 -2.93
CA ILE A 425 -27.40 25.76 -4.39
C ILE A 425 -28.68 26.31 -5.04
N MET A 426 -29.79 26.30 -4.30
CA MET A 426 -31.12 26.69 -4.75
C MET A 426 -31.86 27.45 -3.64
N PRO A 427 -31.55 28.75 -3.44
CA PRO A 427 -32.17 29.54 -2.38
C PRO A 427 -33.68 29.76 -2.56
N GLY A 428 -34.20 29.60 -3.78
CA GLY A 428 -35.63 29.73 -4.08
C GLY A 428 -36.47 28.46 -3.88
N GLY A 429 -35.91 27.42 -3.23
CA GLY A 429 -36.55 26.12 -3.02
C GLY A 429 -36.10 25.05 -4.01
N ILE A 430 -36.60 23.84 -3.81
CA ILE A 430 -36.24 22.63 -4.58
C ILE A 430 -37.49 21.86 -5.03
N TRP A 431 -37.30 20.91 -5.92
CA TRP A 431 -38.29 19.87 -6.22
C TRP A 431 -38.07 18.67 -5.31
N VAL A 432 -39.15 18.08 -4.79
CA VAL A 432 -39.14 16.89 -3.93
C VAL A 432 -40.05 15.83 -4.53
N SER A 433 -39.63 14.57 -4.44
CA SER A 433 -40.35 13.40 -4.95
C SER A 433 -40.34 12.28 -3.92
#